data_AF-A0A8H3JAC0-F1
#
_entry.id   AF-A0A8H3JAC0-F1
#
_cell.length_a   1.000
_cell.length_b   1.000
_cell.length_c   1.000
_cell.angle_alpha   90.00
_cell.angle_beta   90.00
_cell.angle_gamma   90.00
#
_symmetry.space_group_name_H-M   'P 1'
#
loop_
_entity.id
_entity.type
_entity.pdbx_description
1 polymer ?
#
loop_
_entity_poly.entity_id
_entity_poly.type
_entity_poly.pdbx_seq_one_letter_code
_entity_poly.pdbx_strand_id
1 'polypeptide(L)'
;MDPVHAELPWAGVCMLLPRTAAIDGLEIVAQIIRQYASVEEIYLRGDNQALNHAFRQTIVKLYKGIREYEARTACQLQPRIALQLARNSVTIDDWNNVIEIIKSAGKNCEQLMNVLDSQPQQIYAHCLMKTEQQDEKVEKLLAEAALSKEEMAFQDEIEEMFKCHQIFRTSNYEGHKARNPDRVPGSCQWLLVNRKYRHWQDQYSSSLL
;
A
#
# COMPACT_ATOMS: atom_id res chain seq x y z
N MET A 1 63.82 41.96 -21.16
CA MET A 1 62.77 40.95 -20.95
C MET A 1 61.63 41.72 -20.33
N ASP A 2 60.79 42.31 -21.17
CA ASP A 2 59.79 43.29 -20.75
C ASP A 2 58.55 42.59 -20.19
N PRO A 3 58.03 42.98 -19.01
CA PRO A 3 56.92 42.30 -18.34
C PRO A 3 55.55 42.50 -19.02
N VAL A 4 55.46 43.36 -20.04
CA VAL A 4 54.18 43.80 -20.64
C VAL A 4 53.59 42.78 -21.63
N HIS A 5 54.41 41.87 -22.17
CA HIS A 5 53.92 40.83 -23.10
C HIS A 5 53.38 39.58 -22.40
N ALA A 6 53.54 39.48 -21.08
CA ALA A 6 52.98 38.41 -20.27
C ALA A 6 51.53 38.70 -19.81
N GLU A 7 50.88 39.79 -20.21
CA GLU A 7 49.53 40.11 -19.70
C GLU A 7 48.40 39.67 -20.65
N LEU A 8 48.61 39.72 -21.97
CA LEU A 8 47.58 39.33 -22.96
C LEU A 8 47.22 37.83 -22.96
N PRO A 9 48.18 36.88 -22.86
CA PRO A 9 47.86 35.46 -22.84
C PRO A 9 47.06 35.06 -21.58
N TRP A 10 47.40 35.65 -20.44
CA TRP A 10 46.75 35.34 -19.16
C TRP A 10 45.33 35.91 -19.08
N ALA A 11 45.06 37.07 -19.69
CA ALA A 11 43.71 37.59 -19.83
C ALA A 11 42.79 36.64 -20.63
N GLY A 12 43.33 36.00 -21.69
CA GLY A 12 42.60 34.98 -22.45
C GLY A 12 42.31 33.72 -21.64
N VAL A 13 43.28 33.24 -20.87
CA VAL A 13 43.13 32.08 -19.97
C VAL A 13 42.09 32.36 -18.87
N CYS A 14 42.11 33.54 -18.25
CA CYS A 14 41.12 33.94 -17.24
C CYS A 14 39.70 34.14 -17.80
N MET A 15 39.55 34.43 -19.09
CA MET A 15 38.21 34.52 -19.70
C MET A 15 37.67 33.16 -20.18
N LEU A 16 38.56 32.28 -20.65
CA LEU A 16 38.18 31.00 -21.25
C LEU A 16 37.96 29.88 -20.21
N LEU A 17 38.78 29.81 -19.15
CA LEU A 17 38.66 28.78 -18.11
C LEU A 17 37.31 28.82 -17.34
N PRO A 18 36.78 29.99 -16.94
CA PRO A 18 35.48 30.04 -16.28
C PRO A 18 34.34 29.74 -17.23
N ARG A 19 34.52 30.03 -18.53
CA ARG A 19 33.52 29.74 -19.56
C ARG A 19 33.36 28.24 -19.80
N THR A 20 34.46 27.48 -19.80
CA THR A 20 34.38 26.01 -19.91
C THR A 20 33.72 25.41 -18.67
N ALA A 21 34.10 25.84 -17.46
CA ALA A 21 33.48 25.40 -16.21
C ALA A 21 31.96 25.73 -16.13
N ALA A 22 31.56 26.89 -16.66
CA ALA A 22 30.15 27.29 -16.76
C ALA A 22 29.35 26.48 -17.79
N ILE A 23 29.99 25.88 -18.80
CA ILE A 23 29.31 24.99 -19.74
C ILE A 23 29.20 23.59 -19.14
N ASP A 24 30.26 23.09 -18.50
CA ASP A 24 30.29 21.76 -17.88
C ASP A 24 29.25 21.64 -16.74
N GLY A 25 29.10 22.69 -15.92
CA GLY A 25 28.08 22.70 -14.88
C GLY A 25 26.64 22.75 -15.41
N LEU A 26 26.42 23.17 -16.66
CA LEU A 26 25.08 23.27 -17.24
C LEU A 26 24.44 21.90 -17.42
N GLU A 27 25.24 20.89 -17.76
CA GLU A 27 24.77 19.50 -17.87
C GLU A 27 24.25 19.00 -16.51
N ILE A 28 25.01 19.26 -15.43
CA ILE A 28 24.64 18.90 -14.06
C ILE A 28 23.35 19.61 -13.65
N VAL A 29 23.26 20.92 -13.87
CA VAL A 29 22.08 21.71 -13.50
C VAL A 29 20.85 21.28 -14.30
N ALA A 30 20.99 21.00 -15.60
CA ALA A 30 19.88 20.53 -16.43
C ALA A 30 19.38 19.13 -16.02
N GLN A 31 20.26 18.24 -15.55
CA GLN A 31 19.86 16.96 -14.98
C GLN A 31 19.07 17.15 -13.67
N ILE A 32 19.56 18.01 -12.79
CA ILE A 32 18.90 18.32 -11.51
C ILE A 32 17.52 18.95 -11.74
N ILE A 33 17.40 19.94 -12.64
CA ILE A 33 16.10 20.54 -12.98
C ILE A 33 15.08 19.48 -13.41
N ARG A 34 15.48 18.55 -14.28
CA ARG A 34 14.60 17.46 -14.74
C ARG A 34 14.18 16.53 -13.61
N GLN A 35 15.12 16.12 -12.76
CA GLN A 35 14.82 15.25 -11.62
C GLN A 35 13.84 15.93 -10.66
N TYR A 36 14.06 17.21 -10.34
CA TYR A 36 13.25 17.92 -9.35
C TYR A 36 11.89 18.38 -9.86
N ALA A 37 11.72 18.54 -11.18
CA ALA A 37 10.40 18.78 -11.78
C ALA A 37 9.43 17.60 -11.52
N SER A 38 9.91 16.36 -11.63
CA SER A 38 9.08 15.18 -11.33
C SER A 38 8.83 15.00 -9.83
N VAL A 39 9.81 15.33 -9.00
CA VAL A 39 9.72 15.23 -7.54
C VAL A 39 8.73 16.23 -6.95
N GLU A 40 8.65 17.45 -7.49
CA GLU A 40 7.69 18.46 -7.06
C GLU A 40 6.24 17.95 -7.16
N GLU A 41 5.88 17.28 -8.25
CA GLU A 41 4.52 16.78 -8.46
C GLU A 41 4.11 15.74 -7.41
N ILE A 42 5.04 14.87 -7.02
CA ILE A 42 4.79 13.75 -6.11
C ILE A 42 4.75 14.23 -4.65
N TYR A 43 5.70 15.07 -4.24
CA TYR A 43 5.90 15.38 -2.82
C TYR A 43 5.27 16.71 -2.37
N LEU A 44 5.05 17.68 -3.25
CA LEU A 44 4.41 18.95 -2.87
C LEU A 44 2.86 18.90 -2.94
N ARG A 45 2.28 17.81 -3.45
CA ARG A 45 0.82 17.55 -3.43
C ARG A 45 0.31 16.82 -2.18
N GLY A 46 1.19 16.29 -1.32
CA GLY A 46 0.80 15.51 -0.14
C GLY A 46 0.38 16.35 1.07
N ASP A 47 -0.25 15.72 2.07
CA ASP A 47 -0.87 16.38 3.24
C ASP A 47 0.04 16.41 4.51
N ASN A 48 1.29 15.95 4.42
CA ASN A 48 2.21 15.91 5.56
C ASN A 48 2.85 17.27 5.86
N GLN A 49 2.11 18.15 6.52
CA GLN A 49 2.41 19.57 6.68
C GLN A 49 3.81 19.90 7.24
N ALA A 50 4.30 19.13 8.23
CA ALA A 50 5.59 19.41 8.89
C ALA A 50 6.80 19.01 8.04
N LEU A 51 6.76 17.82 7.42
CA LEU A 51 7.84 17.33 6.55
C LEU A 51 7.81 18.04 5.18
N ASN A 52 6.61 18.36 4.66
CA ASN A 52 6.43 19.20 3.48
C ASN A 52 7.07 20.57 3.66
N HIS A 53 7.00 21.16 4.86
CA HIS A 53 7.64 22.44 5.12
C HIS A 53 9.17 22.35 5.04
N ALA A 54 9.79 21.35 5.68
CA ALA A 54 11.24 21.15 5.62
C ALA A 54 11.73 20.82 4.19
N PHE A 55 10.97 19.98 3.47
CA PHE A 55 11.24 19.68 2.06
C PHE A 55 11.13 20.93 1.19
N ARG A 56 10.06 21.71 1.35
CA ARG A 56 9.83 22.97 0.62
C ARG A 56 10.92 24.00 0.89
N GLN A 57 11.44 24.09 2.10
CA GLN A 57 12.60 24.95 2.38
C GLN A 57 13.85 24.51 1.63
N THR A 58 14.06 23.20 1.51
CA THR A 58 15.25 22.64 0.86
C THR A 58 15.16 22.77 -0.67
N ILE A 59 13.99 22.53 -1.26
CA ILE A 59 13.77 22.71 -2.70
C ILE A 59 13.87 24.19 -3.11
N VAL A 60 13.44 25.12 -2.25
CA VAL A 60 13.62 26.57 -2.49
C VAL A 60 15.10 26.94 -2.48
N LYS A 61 15.91 26.36 -1.57
CA LYS A 61 17.38 26.57 -1.57
C LYS A 61 18.01 26.03 -2.86
N LEU A 62 17.57 24.87 -3.33
CA LEU A 62 18.01 24.28 -4.59
C LEU A 62 17.73 25.21 -5.77
N TYR A 63 16.49 25.67 -5.91
CA TYR A 63 16.11 26.58 -7.01
C TYR A 63 16.81 27.93 -6.92
N LYS A 64 17.05 28.45 -5.71
CA LYS A 64 17.86 29.67 -5.54
C LYS A 64 19.27 29.49 -6.10
N GLY A 65 19.91 28.35 -5.80
CA GLY A 65 21.23 28.02 -6.35
C GLY A 65 21.21 27.88 -7.87
N ILE A 66 20.19 27.22 -8.43
CA ILE A 66 20.01 27.08 -9.89
C ILE A 66 19.84 28.45 -10.55
N ARG A 67 19.00 29.33 -10.00
CA ARG A 67 18.81 30.68 -10.54
C ARG A 67 20.07 31.53 -10.47
N GLU A 68 20.83 31.40 -9.40
CA GLU A 68 22.12 32.07 -9.26
C GLU A 68 23.13 31.56 -10.29
N TYR A 69 23.17 30.25 -10.54
CA TYR A 69 23.98 29.64 -11.58
C TYR A 69 23.59 30.15 -12.98
N GLU A 70 22.30 30.11 -13.34
CA GLU A 70 21.79 30.60 -14.62
C GLU A 70 22.13 32.09 -14.85
N ALA A 71 21.96 32.92 -13.82
CA ALA A 71 22.26 34.35 -13.89
C ALA A 71 23.77 34.60 -14.12
N ARG A 72 24.65 33.87 -13.42
CA ARG A 72 26.10 33.94 -13.62
C ARG A 72 26.48 33.49 -15.02
N THR A 73 25.89 32.40 -15.51
CA THR A 73 26.18 31.83 -16.85
C THR A 73 25.76 32.82 -17.95
N ALA A 74 24.58 33.43 -17.81
CA ALA A 74 24.12 34.46 -18.74
C ALA A 74 25.06 35.68 -18.77
N CYS A 75 25.56 36.13 -17.61
CA CYS A 75 26.48 37.25 -17.52
C CYS A 75 27.86 36.95 -18.15
N GLN A 76 28.37 35.73 -17.94
CA GLN A 76 29.69 35.31 -18.45
C GLN A 76 29.69 35.08 -19.97
N LEU A 77 28.58 34.59 -20.53
CA LEU A 77 28.43 34.37 -21.97
C LEU A 77 28.20 35.68 -22.75
N GLN A 78 27.89 36.78 -22.07
CA GLN A 78 27.70 38.10 -22.67
C GLN A 78 29.02 38.89 -22.69
N PRO A 79 29.64 39.16 -23.86
CA PRO A 79 31.00 39.72 -23.94
C PRO A 79 31.17 41.08 -23.26
N ARG A 80 30.14 41.93 -23.32
CA ARG A 80 30.17 43.28 -22.72
C ARG A 80 30.08 43.27 -21.20
N ILE A 81 29.36 42.30 -20.64
CA ILE A 81 29.15 42.16 -19.20
C ILE A 81 30.35 41.46 -18.57
N ALA A 82 30.85 40.40 -19.21
CA ALA A 82 32.07 39.71 -18.79
C ALA A 82 33.28 40.67 -18.67
N LEU A 83 33.45 41.61 -19.60
CA LEU A 83 34.55 42.58 -19.60
C LEU A 83 34.42 43.65 -18.48
N GLN A 84 33.19 44.01 -18.11
CA GLN A 84 32.92 44.91 -16.97
C GLN A 84 33.09 44.20 -15.62
N LEU A 85 32.79 42.91 -15.57
CA LEU A 85 32.84 42.10 -14.37
C LEU A 85 34.23 41.56 -14.05
N ALA A 86 35.02 41.20 -15.06
CA ALA A 86 36.44 40.85 -14.93
C ALA A 86 37.28 42.00 -14.36
N ARG A 87 36.83 43.25 -14.56
CA ARG A 87 37.42 44.45 -13.94
C ARG A 87 37.12 44.59 -12.45
N ASN A 88 36.09 43.90 -11.93
CA ASN A 88 35.48 44.22 -10.64
C ASN A 88 35.40 43.04 -9.64
N SER A 89 35.82 41.81 -9.94
CA SER A 89 35.58 40.71 -8.97
C SER A 89 36.45 39.46 -9.07
N VAL A 90 36.75 38.91 -7.88
CA VAL A 90 37.32 37.58 -7.59
C VAL A 90 36.20 36.52 -7.42
N THR A 91 34.92 36.91 -7.50
CA THR A 91 33.77 36.09 -7.07
C THR A 91 32.95 35.41 -8.18
N ILE A 92 33.22 35.67 -9.46
CA ILE A 92 32.45 35.08 -10.58
C ILE A 92 32.95 33.68 -10.97
N ASP A 93 34.22 33.38 -10.69
CA ASP A 93 34.84 32.11 -11.05
C ASP A 93 34.54 30.98 -10.05
N ASP A 94 33.79 31.27 -8.98
CA ASP A 94 33.44 30.31 -7.93
C ASP A 94 32.28 29.39 -8.33
N TRP A 95 32.35 28.84 -9.55
CA TRP A 95 31.39 27.90 -10.13
C TRP A 95 31.30 26.62 -9.31
N ASN A 96 32.44 26.17 -8.80
CA ASN A 96 32.53 24.96 -8.00
C ASN A 96 31.69 25.09 -6.71
N ASN A 97 31.76 26.23 -6.02
CA ASN A 97 30.94 26.45 -4.83
C ASN A 97 29.45 26.50 -5.15
N VAL A 98 29.03 27.19 -6.23
CA VAL A 98 27.61 27.22 -6.63
C VAL A 98 27.11 25.82 -6.99
N ILE A 99 27.90 25.05 -7.72
CA ILE A 99 27.59 23.66 -8.07
C ILE A 99 27.53 22.78 -6.81
N GLU A 100 28.44 22.95 -5.85
CA GLU A 100 28.42 22.22 -4.58
C GLU A 100 27.22 22.59 -3.70
N ILE A 101 26.79 23.87 -3.69
CA ILE A 101 25.55 24.29 -3.02
C ILE A 101 24.34 23.59 -3.66
N ILE A 102 24.28 23.54 -4.99
CA ILE A 102 23.18 22.86 -5.72
C ILE A 102 23.20 21.36 -5.41
N LYS A 103 24.37 20.70 -5.49
CA LYS A 103 24.51 19.26 -5.19
C LYS A 103 24.15 18.93 -3.74
N SER A 104 24.62 19.72 -2.78
CA SER A 104 24.33 19.49 -1.35
C SER A 104 22.86 19.73 -1.04
N ALA A 105 22.22 20.75 -1.63
CA ALA A 105 20.78 20.94 -1.53
C ALA A 105 20.00 19.77 -2.13
N GLY A 106 20.43 19.25 -3.29
CA GLY A 106 19.86 18.06 -3.91
C GLY A 106 20.00 16.81 -3.03
N LYS A 107 21.18 16.58 -2.45
CA LYS A 107 21.42 15.45 -1.55
C LYS A 107 20.54 15.52 -0.29
N ASN A 108 20.32 16.72 0.25
CA ASN A 108 19.43 16.91 1.40
C ASN A 108 17.97 16.60 1.04
N CYS A 109 17.52 17.01 -0.15
CA CYS A 109 16.20 16.63 -0.65
C CYS A 109 16.06 15.11 -0.82
N GLU A 110 17.08 14.43 -1.35
CA GLU A 110 17.09 12.96 -1.49
C GLU A 110 16.99 12.24 -0.15
N GLN A 111 17.70 12.72 0.88
CA GLN A 111 17.58 12.19 2.24
C GLN A 111 16.17 12.35 2.81
N LEU A 112 15.55 13.51 2.59
CA LEU A 112 14.16 13.75 3.02
C LEU A 112 13.17 12.87 2.26
N MET A 113 13.38 12.64 0.95
CA MET A 113 12.57 11.70 0.16
C MET A 113 12.65 10.27 0.69
N ASN A 114 13.85 9.79 1.03
CA ASN A 114 14.01 8.45 1.63
C ASN A 114 13.28 8.30 2.97
N VAL A 115 13.21 9.36 3.77
CA VAL A 115 12.40 9.38 5.01
C VAL A 115 10.90 9.38 4.68
N LEU A 116 10.49 10.11 3.65
CA LEU A 116 9.10 10.18 3.18
C LEU A 116 8.63 8.87 2.55
N ASP A 117 9.48 8.10 1.91
CA ASP A 117 9.13 6.81 1.30
C ASP A 117 9.13 5.68 2.34
N SER A 118 10.01 5.77 3.35
CA SER A 118 10.10 4.76 4.42
C SER A 118 8.97 4.85 5.46
N GLN A 119 8.37 6.02 5.68
CA GLN A 119 7.22 6.20 6.59
C GLN A 119 5.92 5.50 6.13
N PRO A 120 5.43 5.69 4.90
CA PRO A 120 4.20 5.07 4.43
C PRO A 120 4.35 3.56 4.41
N GLN A 121 5.50 3.00 4.03
CA GLN A 121 5.64 1.56 3.85
C GLN A 121 5.45 0.75 5.16
N GLN A 122 5.83 1.31 6.31
CA GLN A 122 5.60 0.67 7.62
C GLN A 122 4.14 0.80 8.09
N ILE A 123 3.52 1.96 7.89
CA ILE A 123 2.13 2.22 8.28
C ILE A 123 1.18 1.43 7.38
N TYR A 124 1.41 1.41 6.07
CA TYR A 124 0.64 0.60 5.11
C TYR A 124 0.82 -0.88 5.39
N ALA A 125 2.02 -1.39 5.64
CA ALA A 125 2.22 -2.80 5.98
C ALA A 125 1.50 -3.18 7.29
N HIS A 126 1.60 -2.34 8.32
CA HIS A 126 0.89 -2.57 9.58
C HIS A 126 -0.64 -2.54 9.39
N CYS A 127 -1.17 -1.58 8.64
CA CYS A 127 -2.61 -1.49 8.38
C CYS A 127 -3.12 -2.63 7.50
N LEU A 128 -2.36 -3.05 6.48
CA LEU A 128 -2.70 -4.18 5.62
C LEU A 128 -2.81 -5.47 6.43
N MET A 129 -1.79 -5.77 7.24
CA MET A 129 -1.77 -6.95 8.12
C MET A 129 -2.95 -6.96 9.10
N LYS A 130 -3.30 -5.80 9.66
CA LYS A 130 -4.45 -5.68 10.57
C LYS A 130 -5.79 -5.87 9.85
N THR A 131 -5.88 -5.46 8.59
CA THR A 131 -7.09 -5.60 7.76
C THR A 131 -7.27 -7.06 7.34
N GLU A 132 -6.22 -7.71 6.86
CA GLU A 132 -6.23 -9.15 6.52
C GLU A 132 -6.60 -10.02 7.73
N GLN A 133 -6.06 -9.70 8.91
CA GLN A 133 -6.41 -10.40 10.15
C GLN A 133 -7.87 -10.18 10.56
N GLN A 134 -8.43 -9.00 10.27
CA GLN A 134 -9.84 -8.71 10.53
C GLN A 134 -10.75 -9.47 9.55
N ASP A 135 -10.37 -9.56 8.28
CA ASP A 135 -11.12 -10.27 7.25
C ASP A 135 -11.17 -11.78 7.56
N GLU A 136 -10.05 -12.39 7.94
CA GLU A 136 -10.01 -13.81 8.34
C GLU A 136 -10.91 -14.09 9.56
N LYS A 137 -10.93 -13.15 10.53
CA LYS A 137 -11.80 -13.27 11.70
C LYS A 137 -13.28 -13.13 11.32
N VAL A 138 -13.62 -12.22 10.42
CA VAL A 138 -14.99 -12.03 9.94
C VAL A 138 -15.47 -13.25 9.16
N GLU A 139 -14.64 -13.81 8.29
CA GLU A 139 -14.97 -15.02 7.52
C GLU A 139 -15.25 -16.21 8.44
N LYS A 140 -14.44 -16.40 9.47
CA LYS A 140 -14.66 -17.44 10.48
C LYS A 140 -15.98 -17.26 11.24
N LEU A 141 -16.28 -16.04 11.67
CA LEU A 141 -17.54 -15.74 12.37
C LEU A 141 -18.76 -15.94 11.47
N LEU A 142 -18.66 -15.61 10.18
CA LEU A 142 -19.73 -15.84 9.21
C LEU A 142 -19.97 -17.34 8.99
N ALA A 143 -18.90 -18.15 8.92
CA ALA A 143 -19.01 -19.60 8.81
C ALA A 143 -19.68 -20.23 10.04
N GLU A 144 -19.27 -19.81 11.25
CA GLU A 144 -19.88 -20.28 12.51
C GLU A 144 -21.36 -19.87 12.61
N ALA A 145 -21.70 -18.64 12.24
CA ALA A 145 -23.08 -18.17 12.22
C ALA A 145 -23.95 -18.90 11.19
N ALA A 146 -23.39 -19.26 10.02
CA ALA A 146 -24.10 -20.02 9.00
C ALA A 146 -24.45 -21.43 9.49
N LEU A 147 -23.49 -22.12 10.12
CA LEU A 147 -23.71 -23.44 10.72
C LEU A 147 -24.76 -23.40 11.83
N SER A 148 -24.66 -22.41 12.74
CA SER A 148 -25.64 -22.25 13.81
C SER A 148 -27.05 -21.98 13.29
N LYS A 149 -27.18 -21.22 12.20
CA LYS A 149 -28.47 -20.96 11.56
C LYS A 149 -29.08 -22.21 10.94
N GLU A 150 -28.27 -23.05 10.32
CA GLU A 150 -28.72 -24.33 9.74
C GLU A 150 -29.19 -25.30 10.83
N GLU A 151 -28.46 -25.39 11.94
CA GLU A 151 -28.85 -26.20 13.09
C GLU A 151 -30.16 -25.71 13.74
N MET A 152 -30.33 -24.40 13.90
CA MET A 152 -31.59 -23.83 14.39
C MET A 152 -32.75 -24.13 13.45
N ALA A 153 -32.57 -23.98 12.13
CA ALA A 153 -33.63 -24.28 11.16
C ALA A 153 -34.04 -25.76 11.20
N PHE A 154 -33.07 -26.66 11.37
CA PHE A 154 -33.35 -28.10 11.52
C PHE A 154 -34.09 -28.41 12.82
N GLN A 155 -33.73 -27.76 13.94
CA GLN A 155 -34.46 -27.91 15.20
C GLN A 155 -35.89 -27.38 15.11
N ASP A 156 -36.09 -26.22 14.49
CA ASP A 156 -37.42 -25.64 14.27
C ASP A 156 -38.30 -26.59 13.44
N GLU A 157 -37.75 -27.20 12.39
CA GLU A 157 -38.48 -28.16 11.55
C GLU A 157 -38.86 -29.43 12.34
N ILE A 158 -37.95 -29.96 13.16
CA ILE A 158 -38.25 -31.08 14.06
C ILE A 158 -39.34 -30.69 15.06
N GLU A 159 -39.27 -29.51 15.65
CA GLU A 159 -40.25 -29.04 16.63
C GLU A 159 -41.64 -28.91 16.02
N GLU A 160 -41.74 -28.30 14.83
CA GLU A 160 -43.00 -28.19 14.09
C GLU A 160 -43.55 -29.57 13.70
N MET A 161 -42.67 -30.46 13.24
CA MET A 161 -43.04 -31.85 13.00
C MET A 161 -43.58 -32.52 14.29
N PHE A 162 -42.94 -32.29 15.43
CA PHE A 162 -43.36 -32.87 16.72
C PHE A 162 -44.72 -32.33 17.17
N LYS A 163 -44.94 -31.03 17.06
CA LYS A 163 -46.24 -30.37 17.33
C LYS A 163 -47.34 -30.94 16.45
N CYS A 164 -47.08 -31.09 15.14
CA CYS A 164 -48.02 -31.67 14.20
C CYS A 164 -48.41 -33.10 14.59
N HIS A 165 -47.42 -33.97 14.89
CA HIS A 165 -47.69 -35.33 15.37
C HIS A 165 -48.48 -35.35 16.69
N GLN A 166 -48.24 -34.38 17.57
CA GLN A 166 -48.94 -34.29 18.84
C GLN A 166 -50.43 -33.98 18.67
N ILE A 167 -50.82 -33.21 17.65
CA ILE A 167 -52.24 -32.95 17.32
C ILE A 167 -52.98 -34.27 16.99
N PHE A 168 -52.30 -35.20 16.31
CA PHE A 168 -52.89 -36.50 15.96
C PHE A 168 -52.94 -37.50 17.14
N ARG A 169 -52.34 -37.18 18.30
CA ARG A 169 -52.48 -38.01 19.50
C ARG A 169 -53.85 -37.80 20.15
N THR A 170 -54.85 -38.53 19.63
CA THR A 170 -56.21 -38.56 20.18
C THR A 170 -56.34 -39.34 21.50
N SER A 171 -55.31 -40.11 21.88
CA SER A 171 -55.28 -40.86 23.13
C SER A 171 -53.85 -41.09 23.62
N ASN A 172 -53.67 -41.40 24.91
CA ASN A 172 -52.38 -41.80 25.47
C ASN A 172 -52.04 -43.25 25.07
N TYR A 173 -51.72 -43.48 23.80
CA TYR A 173 -51.36 -44.81 23.30
C TYR A 173 -50.22 -45.45 24.12
N GLU A 174 -49.17 -44.69 24.46
CA GLU A 174 -48.02 -45.20 25.22
C GLU A 174 -48.41 -45.79 26.58
N GLY A 175 -49.32 -45.14 27.31
CA GLY A 175 -49.86 -45.65 28.57
C GLY A 175 -50.78 -46.88 28.42
N HIS A 176 -51.18 -47.20 27.19
CA HIS A 176 -52.17 -48.25 26.89
C HIS A 176 -51.66 -49.32 25.91
N LYS A 177 -50.44 -49.19 25.39
CA LYS A 177 -49.87 -50.11 24.39
C LYS A 177 -49.65 -51.52 24.94
N ALA A 178 -49.48 -51.63 26.25
CA ALA A 178 -49.27 -52.88 26.98
C ALA A 178 -50.57 -53.49 27.53
N ARG A 179 -51.74 -53.10 27.03
CA ARG A 179 -53.03 -53.71 27.43
C ARG A 179 -53.20 -55.14 26.91
N ASN A 180 -52.50 -55.50 25.84
CA ASN A 180 -52.59 -56.84 25.28
C ASN A 180 -51.84 -57.83 26.18
N PRO A 181 -52.43 -58.99 26.50
CA PRO A 181 -51.74 -60.06 27.21
C PRO A 181 -50.54 -60.56 26.40
N ASP A 182 -49.63 -61.26 27.08
CA ASP A 182 -48.48 -61.87 26.42
C ASP A 182 -48.92 -62.72 25.23
N ARG A 183 -48.05 -62.70 24.22
CA ARG A 183 -48.22 -63.47 23.00
C ARG A 183 -48.46 -64.95 23.32
N VAL A 184 -49.49 -65.52 22.70
CA VAL A 184 -49.72 -66.98 22.71
C VAL A 184 -48.56 -67.69 21.99
N PRO A 185 -47.92 -68.72 22.60
CA PRO A 185 -46.83 -69.46 21.98
C PRO A 185 -47.19 -69.98 20.58
N GLY A 186 -46.30 -69.76 19.60
CA GLY A 186 -46.51 -70.17 18.21
C GLY A 186 -47.29 -69.18 17.34
N SER A 187 -48.01 -68.20 17.91
CA SER A 187 -48.68 -67.15 17.13
C SER A 187 -47.69 -66.09 16.63
N CYS A 188 -48.04 -65.32 15.59
CA CYS A 188 -47.24 -64.24 14.99
C CYS A 188 -45.81 -64.60 14.51
N GLN A 189 -45.42 -65.88 14.56
CA GLN A 189 -44.08 -66.35 14.22
C GLN A 189 -43.78 -66.16 12.73
N TRP A 190 -44.80 -66.27 11.87
CA TRP A 190 -44.64 -66.02 10.43
C TRP A 190 -44.10 -64.62 10.17
N LEU A 191 -44.66 -63.58 10.81
CA LEU A 191 -44.24 -62.20 10.60
C LEU A 191 -42.77 -62.01 11.00
N LEU A 192 -42.38 -62.53 12.16
CA LEU A 192 -41.03 -62.40 12.72
C LEU A 192 -39.97 -63.17 11.92
N VAL A 193 -40.36 -64.28 11.29
CA VAL A 193 -39.44 -65.15 10.53
C VAL A 193 -39.43 -64.81 9.04
N ASN A 194 -40.45 -64.14 8.51
CA ASN A 194 -40.54 -63.84 7.09
C ASN A 194 -39.38 -62.95 6.61
N ARG A 195 -38.66 -63.41 5.58
CA ARG A 195 -37.52 -62.68 5.01
C ARG A 195 -37.90 -61.32 4.43
N LYS A 196 -39.09 -61.20 3.82
CA LYS A 196 -39.57 -59.93 3.24
C LYS A 196 -39.80 -58.88 4.32
N TYR A 197 -40.39 -59.29 5.43
CA TYR A 197 -40.65 -58.40 6.57
C TYR A 197 -39.36 -57.92 7.21
N ARG A 198 -38.40 -58.82 7.48
CA ARG A 198 -37.09 -58.44 8.03
C ARG A 198 -36.31 -57.53 7.10
N HIS A 199 -36.32 -57.83 5.81
CA HIS A 199 -35.67 -56.98 4.82
C HIS A 199 -36.25 -55.56 4.79
N TRP A 200 -37.58 -55.42 4.89
CA TRP A 200 -38.22 -54.11 4.99
C TRP A 200 -37.88 -53.39 6.31
N GLN A 201 -37.89 -54.10 7.43
CA GLN A 201 -37.58 -53.53 8.75
C GLN A 201 -36.15 -52.98 8.84
N ASP A 202 -35.20 -53.63 8.18
CA ASP A 202 -33.79 -53.24 8.21
C ASP A 202 -33.44 -52.09 7.22
N GLN A 203 -34.41 -51.62 6.42
CA GLN A 203 -34.19 -50.53 5.47
C GLN A 203 -34.41 -49.15 6.11
N TYR A 204 -33.55 -48.20 5.75
CA TYR A 204 -33.58 -46.80 6.23
C TYR A 204 -34.73 -45.97 5.65
N SER A 205 -35.33 -46.39 4.53
CA SER A 205 -36.52 -45.77 3.96
C SER A 205 -37.68 -46.75 4.01
N SER A 206 -38.78 -46.31 4.61
CA SER A 206 -40.01 -47.10 4.71
C SER A 206 -40.68 -47.20 3.34
N SER A 207 -40.31 -48.19 2.52
CA SER A 207 -41.10 -48.58 1.36
C SER A 207 -42.14 -49.62 1.78
N LEU A 208 -43.17 -49.18 2.52
CA LEU A 208 -44.39 -49.97 2.66
C LEU A 208 -45.27 -49.66 1.44
N LEU A 209 -44.85 -50.21 0.30
CA LEU A 209 -45.62 -50.61 -0.88
C LEU A 209 -44.65 -51.17 -1.93
#